data_AF-A0A960MCI1-F1
#
_entry.id   AF-A0A960MCI1-F1
#
_cell.length_a   1.000
_cell.length_b   1.000
_cell.length_c   1.000
_cell.angle_alpha   90.00
_cell.angle_beta   90.00
_cell.angle_gamma   90.00
#
_symmetry.space_group_name_H-M   'P 1'
#
loop_
_entity.id
_entity.type
_entity.pdbx_description
1 polymer ?
#
loop_
_entity_poly.entity_id
_entity_poly.type
_entity_poly.pdbx_seq_one_letter_code
_entity_poly.pdbx_strand_id
1 'polypeptide(L)'
;IVEGRNFANKLWNAVRFRQMQGAVEADKGPLSLFAIDILAKLEALEADMDEALKEYRFNDAGNLLYQFFWNEYCDWYLESAKGDFAPEADPAAKAATLWTMDTVLRRFLLQLHPYMPHITEELWEKMGFRAEGGPEFLMQTTLDNSLVMHDIPAETIAAAQAKVAAIYGAVGRARNLKAEYGLAANRGVKFIIDPEASEQGQIDESTVFGRLAGAGDVTVVTGYDPGKGVPVALTAIGKIYMPLEGLIDVAAERERLTKELGKAEDELRKVNAKLSNENFVSRAAPEIVAEHRERQGQWKARVEELGRMIENLGGA
;
A
#
# COMPACT_ATOMS: atom_id res chain seq x y z
N ILE A 1 5.32 -15.93 19.15
CA ILE A 1 6.82 -15.92 19.08
C ILE A 1 7.31 -15.63 17.66
N VAL A 2 6.86 -16.37 16.63
CA VAL A 2 7.32 -16.16 15.24
C VAL A 2 6.99 -14.77 14.71
N GLU A 3 5.75 -14.30 14.93
CA GLU A 3 5.31 -12.97 14.50
C GLU A 3 6.13 -11.85 15.14
N GLY A 4 6.31 -11.86 16.47
CA GLY A 4 7.14 -10.89 17.18
C GLY A 4 8.61 -10.87 16.73
N ARG A 5 9.20 -12.04 16.41
CA ARG A 5 10.55 -12.11 15.82
C ARG A 5 10.60 -11.47 14.43
N ASN A 6 9.62 -11.75 13.59
CA ASN A 6 9.57 -11.17 12.25
C ASN A 6 9.37 -9.65 12.29
N PHE A 7 8.55 -9.17 13.24
CA PHE A 7 8.38 -7.75 13.52
C PHE A 7 9.67 -7.08 13.99
N ALA A 8 10.38 -7.66 14.96
CA ALA A 8 11.70 -7.17 15.39
C ALA A 8 12.68 -7.05 14.21
N ASN A 9 12.72 -8.05 13.33
CA ASN A 9 13.57 -8.03 12.14
C ASN A 9 13.17 -6.91 11.16
N LYS A 10 11.87 -6.72 10.92
CA LYS A 10 11.36 -5.64 10.06
C LYS A 10 11.74 -4.27 10.64
N LEU A 11 11.56 -4.07 11.95
CA LEU A 11 11.94 -2.87 12.67
C LEU A 11 13.45 -2.58 12.55
N TRP A 12 14.28 -3.58 12.82
CA TRP A 12 15.73 -3.47 12.66
C TRP A 12 16.14 -3.07 11.24
N ASN A 13 15.53 -3.70 10.23
CA ASN A 13 15.82 -3.42 8.83
C ASN A 13 15.41 -2.00 8.41
N ALA A 14 14.26 -1.52 8.88
CA ALA A 14 13.79 -0.16 8.60
C ALA A 14 14.71 0.90 9.24
N VAL A 15 15.10 0.71 10.51
CA VAL A 15 16.04 1.62 11.19
C VAL A 15 17.42 1.59 10.51
N ARG A 16 17.92 0.40 10.15
CA ARG A 16 19.17 0.27 9.38
C ARG A 16 19.08 0.96 8.02
N PHE A 17 17.95 0.81 7.32
CA PHE A 17 17.72 1.49 6.05
C PHE A 17 17.80 3.00 6.19
N ARG A 18 17.13 3.58 7.20
CA ARG A 18 17.28 5.00 7.56
C ARG A 18 18.75 5.32 7.81
N GLN A 19 19.43 4.59 8.70
CA GLN A 19 20.80 4.89 9.13
C GLN A 19 21.78 4.98 7.94
N MET A 20 21.60 4.12 6.93
CA MET A 20 22.42 4.11 5.71
C MET A 20 22.31 5.38 4.85
N GLN A 21 21.28 6.20 5.04
CA GLN A 21 21.04 7.38 4.19
C GLN A 21 21.82 8.64 4.62
N GLY A 22 22.43 8.64 5.82
CA GLY A 22 23.27 9.71 6.32
C GLY A 22 22.66 10.53 7.47
N ALA A 23 23.27 11.67 7.77
CA ALA A 23 22.82 12.57 8.84
C ALA A 23 21.59 13.39 8.40
N VAL A 24 20.80 13.84 9.37
CA VAL A 24 19.72 14.81 9.16
C VAL A 24 20.32 16.22 9.19
N GLU A 25 19.93 17.04 8.23
CA GLU A 25 20.29 18.45 8.18
C GLU A 25 19.45 19.28 9.16
N ALA A 26 19.95 20.46 9.55
CA ALA A 26 19.23 21.33 10.48
C ALA A 26 17.93 21.90 9.87
N ASP A 27 17.94 22.16 8.57
CA ASP A 27 16.75 22.54 7.80
C ASP A 27 16.11 21.27 7.23
N LYS A 28 14.84 21.02 7.59
CA LYS A 28 14.07 19.89 7.08
C LYS A 28 13.61 20.08 5.64
N GLY A 29 13.63 21.29 5.08
CA GLY A 29 13.07 21.54 3.74
C GLY A 29 11.54 21.31 3.67
N PRO A 30 10.95 21.38 2.45
CA PRO A 30 9.51 21.21 2.27
C PRO A 30 9.10 19.74 2.36
N LEU A 31 8.05 19.44 3.11
CA LEU A 31 7.51 18.09 3.21
C LEU A 31 6.79 17.69 1.91
N SER A 32 7.06 16.46 1.44
CA SER A 32 6.28 15.85 0.36
C SER A 32 4.87 15.46 0.85
N LEU A 33 3.95 15.22 -0.09
CA LEU A 33 2.61 14.72 0.25
C LEU A 33 2.65 13.38 1.01
N PHE A 34 3.63 12.52 0.72
CA PHE A 34 3.82 11.26 1.44
C PHE A 34 4.35 11.48 2.86
N ALA A 35 5.22 12.47 3.07
CA ALA A 35 5.68 12.87 4.39
C ALA A 35 4.55 13.45 5.25
N ILE A 36 3.69 14.28 4.66
CA ILE A 36 2.50 14.81 5.35
C ILE A 36 1.54 13.68 5.73
N ASP A 37 1.25 12.74 4.81
CA ASP A 37 0.36 11.61 5.09
C ASP A 37 0.87 10.72 6.24
N ILE A 38 2.15 10.34 6.23
CA ILE A 38 2.68 9.46 7.28
C ILE A 38 2.76 10.15 8.65
N LEU A 39 3.01 11.46 8.68
CA LEU A 39 3.00 12.24 9.92
C LEU A 39 1.58 12.41 10.45
N ALA A 40 0.59 12.61 9.58
CA ALA A 40 -0.83 12.63 9.99
C ALA A 40 -1.25 11.28 10.59
N LYS A 41 -0.80 10.17 9.98
CA LYS A 41 -1.05 8.81 10.50
C LYS A 41 -0.31 8.55 11.82
N LEU A 42 0.86 9.15 12.03
CA LEU A 42 1.58 9.08 13.31
C LEU A 42 0.83 9.82 14.42
N GLU A 43 0.34 11.03 14.15
CA GLU A 43 -0.47 11.80 15.11
C GLU A 43 -1.78 11.07 15.44
N ALA A 44 -2.43 10.44 14.45
CA ALA A 44 -3.60 9.59 14.68
C ALA A 44 -3.25 8.34 15.52
N LEU A 45 -2.14 7.66 15.23
CA LEU A 45 -1.65 6.54 16.04
C LEU A 45 -1.44 6.97 17.49
N GLU A 46 -0.81 8.11 17.74
CA GLU A 46 -0.56 8.62 19.10
C GLU A 46 -1.87 8.85 19.87
N ALA A 47 -2.89 9.42 19.23
CA ALA A 47 -4.21 9.60 19.82
C ALA A 47 -4.89 8.25 20.14
N ASP A 48 -4.88 7.31 19.19
CA ASP A 48 -5.47 5.98 19.37
C ASP A 48 -4.75 5.17 20.44
N MET A 49 -3.42 5.31 20.54
CA MET A 49 -2.59 4.69 21.57
C MET A 49 -2.89 5.24 22.96
N ASP A 50 -3.04 6.57 23.09
CA ASP A 50 -3.40 7.21 24.35
C ASP A 50 -4.78 6.72 24.85
N GLU A 51 -5.77 6.59 23.95
CA GLU A 51 -7.08 6.03 24.28
C GLU A 51 -6.98 4.55 24.71
N ALA A 52 -6.34 3.71 23.90
CA ALA A 52 -6.22 2.29 24.16
C ALA A 52 -5.50 2.02 25.49
N LEU A 53 -4.44 2.78 25.81
CA LEU A 53 -3.70 2.63 27.06
C LEU A 53 -4.50 3.13 28.27
N LYS A 54 -5.27 4.22 28.15
CA LYS A 54 -6.18 4.70 29.22
C LYS A 54 -7.25 3.67 29.57
N GLU A 55 -7.73 2.92 28.57
CA GLU A 55 -8.74 1.87 28.74
C GLU A 55 -8.15 0.48 29.01
N TYR A 56 -6.84 0.38 29.24
CA TYR A 56 -6.13 -0.89 29.48
C TYR A 56 -6.28 -1.91 28.33
N ARG A 57 -6.54 -1.45 27.10
CA ARG A 57 -6.67 -2.26 25.89
C ARG A 57 -5.30 -2.53 25.25
N PHE A 58 -4.41 -3.19 25.99
CA PHE A 58 -3.03 -3.43 25.57
C PHE A 58 -2.89 -4.25 24.28
N ASN A 59 -3.85 -5.15 24.00
CA ASN A 59 -3.86 -5.91 22.76
C ASN A 59 -4.16 -5.00 21.55
N ASP A 60 -5.10 -4.08 21.70
CA ASP A 60 -5.46 -3.11 20.65
C ASP A 60 -4.27 -2.18 20.38
N ALA A 61 -3.64 -1.65 21.43
CA ALA A 61 -2.43 -0.84 21.33
C ALA A 61 -1.28 -1.58 20.60
N GLY A 62 -1.04 -2.86 20.92
CA GLY A 62 -0.06 -3.67 20.20
C GLY A 62 -0.39 -3.84 18.72
N ASN A 63 -1.67 -4.02 18.38
CA ASN A 63 -2.13 -4.11 16.99
C ASN A 63 -2.02 -2.78 16.25
N LEU A 64 -2.33 -1.65 16.88
CA LEU A 64 -2.18 -0.31 16.30
C LEU A 64 -0.72 -0.05 15.90
N LEU A 65 0.23 -0.33 16.80
CA LEU A 65 1.66 -0.22 16.52
C LEU A 65 2.09 -1.11 15.35
N TYR A 66 1.61 -2.36 15.32
CA TYR A 66 1.92 -3.28 14.24
C TYR A 66 1.40 -2.77 12.89
N GLN A 67 0.13 -2.37 12.83
CA GLN A 67 -0.53 -1.90 11.60
C GLN A 67 0.16 -0.65 11.06
N PHE A 68 0.39 0.35 11.92
CA PHE A 68 1.08 1.57 11.51
C PHE A 68 2.48 1.27 10.98
N PHE A 69 3.31 0.55 11.75
CA PHE A 69 4.70 0.39 11.39
C PHE A 69 4.90 -0.51 10.17
N TRP A 70 4.15 -1.62 10.11
CA TRP A 70 4.31 -2.58 9.03
C TRP A 70 3.63 -2.07 7.75
N ASN A 71 2.35 -1.73 7.84
CA ASN A 71 1.52 -1.50 6.66
C ASN A 71 1.66 -0.05 6.18
N GLU A 72 1.61 0.93 7.06
CA GLU A 72 1.66 2.34 6.67
C GLU A 72 3.09 2.84 6.45
N TYR A 73 3.97 2.62 7.43
CA TYR A 73 5.33 3.13 7.37
C TYR A 73 6.21 2.30 6.43
N CYS A 74 6.35 0.99 6.67
CA CYS A 74 7.31 0.19 5.91
C CYS A 74 6.85 -0.14 4.49
N ASP A 75 5.62 -0.63 4.31
CA ASP A 75 5.16 -1.15 3.03
C ASP A 75 4.79 -0.03 2.04
N TRP A 76 4.42 1.15 2.55
CA TRP A 76 4.05 2.30 1.75
C TRP A 76 5.04 3.46 1.85
N TYR A 77 5.14 4.13 3.00
CA TYR A 77 5.93 5.37 3.09
C TYR A 77 7.41 5.19 2.72
N LEU A 78 8.09 4.18 3.28
CA LEU A 78 9.48 3.90 2.96
C LEU A 78 9.70 3.65 1.47
N GLU A 79 8.78 2.92 0.83
CA GLU A 79 8.86 2.61 -0.60
C GLU A 79 8.63 3.85 -1.48
N SER A 80 7.67 4.71 -1.08
CA SER A 80 7.40 5.99 -1.73
C SER A 80 8.61 6.93 -1.68
N ALA A 81 9.27 6.98 -0.53
CA ALA A 81 10.38 7.89 -0.25
C ALA A 81 11.74 7.44 -0.81
N LYS A 82 11.88 6.21 -1.33
CA LYS A 82 13.14 5.70 -1.89
C LYS A 82 13.73 6.59 -2.99
N GLY A 83 12.89 7.31 -3.73
CA GLY A 83 13.29 8.21 -4.80
C GLY A 83 14.12 9.39 -4.32
N ASP A 84 13.86 9.84 -3.10
CA ASP A 84 14.52 11.00 -2.51
C ASP A 84 15.98 10.71 -2.14
N PHE A 85 16.39 9.44 -2.20
CA PHE A 85 17.77 8.98 -1.98
C PHE A 85 18.52 8.64 -3.27
N ALA A 86 17.90 8.82 -4.44
CA ALA A 86 18.59 8.63 -5.70
C ALA A 86 19.74 9.65 -5.85
N PRO A 87 20.86 9.30 -6.51
CA PRO A 87 22.00 10.21 -6.69
C PRO A 87 21.65 11.58 -7.30
N GLU A 88 20.61 11.62 -8.14
CA GLU A 88 20.11 12.79 -8.85
C GLU A 88 18.96 13.51 -8.13
N ALA A 89 18.53 13.03 -6.96
CA ALA A 89 17.42 13.61 -6.21
C ALA A 89 17.78 14.99 -5.62
N ASP A 90 16.75 15.82 -5.43
CA ASP A 90 16.90 17.12 -4.76
C ASP A 90 17.39 16.94 -3.31
N PRO A 91 18.51 17.57 -2.91
CA PRO A 91 18.96 17.54 -1.53
C PRO A 91 17.90 17.98 -0.51
N ALA A 92 16.99 18.90 -0.88
CA ALA A 92 15.91 19.33 0.00
C ALA A 92 14.87 18.22 0.23
N ALA A 93 14.55 17.43 -0.81
CA ALA A 93 13.67 16.26 -0.67
C ALA A 93 14.32 15.19 0.22
N LYS A 94 15.62 14.95 0.05
CA LYS A 94 16.37 14.03 0.93
C LYS A 94 16.33 14.51 2.39
N ALA A 95 16.57 15.79 2.65
CA ALA A 95 16.55 16.36 3.99
C ALA A 95 15.16 16.20 4.65
N ALA A 96 14.09 16.51 3.91
CA ALA A 96 12.71 16.36 4.37
C ALA A 96 12.38 14.92 4.73
N THR A 97 12.75 13.98 3.86
CA THR A 97 12.49 12.56 4.09
C THR A 97 13.28 12.02 5.29
N LEU A 98 14.54 12.40 5.46
CA LEU A 98 15.31 11.99 6.64
C LEU A 98 14.73 12.54 7.93
N TRP A 99 14.32 13.81 7.93
CA TRP A 99 13.67 14.43 9.07
C TRP A 99 12.34 13.74 9.42
N THR A 100 11.51 13.43 8.42
CA THR A 100 10.26 12.71 8.62
C THR A 100 10.51 11.30 9.16
N MET A 101 11.48 10.56 8.61
CA MET A 101 11.87 9.24 9.13
C MET A 101 12.29 9.30 10.59
N ASP A 102 13.12 10.27 10.97
CA ASP A 102 13.55 10.43 12.36
C ASP A 102 12.40 10.77 13.29
N THR A 103 11.50 11.65 12.86
CA THR A 103 10.34 12.04 13.64
C THR A 103 9.43 10.84 13.90
N VAL A 104 9.13 10.06 12.86
CA VAL A 104 8.34 8.83 12.98
C VAL A 104 9.05 7.81 13.87
N LEU A 105 10.34 7.51 13.63
CA LEU A 105 11.07 6.50 14.41
C LEU A 105 11.22 6.90 15.88
N ARG A 106 11.49 8.17 16.20
CA ARG A 106 11.58 8.66 17.58
C ARG A 106 10.28 8.39 18.33
N ARG A 107 9.16 8.87 17.80
CA ARG A 107 7.84 8.74 18.43
C ARG A 107 7.37 7.28 18.47
N PHE A 108 7.62 6.53 17.40
CA PHE A 108 7.26 5.11 17.33
C PHE A 108 8.03 4.24 18.33
N LEU A 109 9.35 4.42 18.46
CA LEU A 109 10.17 3.62 19.38
C LEU A 109 9.78 3.86 20.85
N LEU A 110 9.43 5.10 21.21
CA LEU A 110 8.91 5.45 22.54
C LEU A 110 7.61 4.67 22.83
N GLN A 111 6.67 4.67 21.89
CA GLN A 111 5.37 3.99 22.06
C GLN A 111 5.50 2.46 22.04
N LEU A 112 6.46 1.91 21.28
CA LEU A 112 6.72 0.47 21.21
C LEU A 112 7.49 -0.04 22.43
N HIS A 113 8.22 0.81 23.14
CA HIS A 113 9.13 0.40 24.22
C HIS A 113 8.49 -0.46 25.32
N PRO A 114 7.24 -0.21 25.78
CA PRO A 114 6.57 -1.11 26.74
C PRO A 114 6.39 -2.55 26.26
N TYR A 115 6.37 -2.78 24.94
CA TYR A 115 6.21 -4.11 24.33
C TYR A 115 7.55 -4.76 23.97
N MET A 116 8.53 -3.98 23.54
CA MET A 116 9.80 -4.49 23.01
C MET A 116 11.02 -3.71 23.55
N PRO A 117 11.24 -3.67 24.88
CA PRO A 117 12.14 -2.68 25.51
C PRO A 117 13.61 -2.82 25.07
N HIS A 118 14.11 -4.04 24.94
CA HIS A 118 15.53 -4.26 24.62
C HIS A 118 15.90 -3.81 23.21
N ILE A 119 15.04 -4.08 22.21
CA ILE A 119 15.34 -3.68 20.83
C ILE A 119 15.10 -2.18 20.63
N THR A 120 14.12 -1.59 21.30
CA THR A 120 13.89 -0.14 21.16
C THR A 120 14.99 0.67 21.83
N GLU A 121 15.57 0.23 22.95
CA GLU A 121 16.78 0.84 23.54
C GLU A 121 17.98 0.79 22.58
N GLU A 122 18.30 -0.40 22.06
CA GLU A 122 19.42 -0.57 21.13
C GLU A 122 19.26 0.30 19.88
N LEU A 123 18.04 0.35 19.31
CA LEU A 123 17.77 1.16 18.12
C LEU A 123 17.80 2.66 18.42
N TRP A 124 17.30 3.07 19.58
CA TRP A 124 17.33 4.47 20.03
C TRP A 124 18.77 4.98 20.19
N GLU A 125 19.63 4.17 20.81
CA GLU A 125 21.06 4.46 20.95
C GLU A 125 21.75 4.51 19.58
N LYS A 126 21.55 3.50 18.72
CA LYS A 126 22.16 3.46 17.38
C LYS A 126 21.79 4.65 16.50
N MET A 127 20.58 5.18 16.68
CA MET A 127 20.10 6.35 15.95
C MET A 127 20.59 7.68 16.54
N GLY A 128 21.22 7.67 17.71
CA GLY A 128 21.64 8.90 18.40
C GLY A 128 20.44 9.75 18.82
N PHE A 129 19.30 9.13 19.10
CA PHE A 129 18.08 9.86 19.45
C PHE A 129 18.09 10.44 20.85
N ARG A 130 19.00 9.96 21.70
CA ARG A 130 19.28 10.53 23.01
C ARG A 130 19.70 12.00 22.88
N ALA A 131 18.93 12.90 23.49
CA ALA A 131 19.30 14.32 23.56
C ALA A 131 20.57 14.51 24.41
N GLU A 132 21.39 15.49 24.06
CA GLU A 132 22.53 15.87 24.88
C GLU A 132 22.04 16.35 26.26
N GLY A 133 22.58 15.75 27.34
CA GLY A 133 22.10 15.99 28.70
C GLY A 133 20.75 15.35 29.04
N GLY A 134 20.15 14.58 28.11
CA GLY A 134 18.91 13.82 28.34
C GLY A 134 19.10 12.53 29.15
N PRO A 135 17.99 11.83 29.46
CA PRO A 135 18.01 10.58 30.20
C PRO A 135 18.93 9.52 29.57
N GLU A 136 19.46 8.61 30.39
CA GLU A 136 20.35 7.54 29.91
C GLU A 136 19.57 6.48 29.11
N PHE A 137 18.39 6.11 29.60
CA PHE A 137 17.55 5.07 29.02
C PHE A 137 16.30 5.64 28.34
N LEU A 138 15.88 5.02 27.24
CA LEU A 138 14.61 5.32 26.56
C LEU A 138 13.42 5.24 27.52
N MET A 139 13.43 4.28 28.46
CA MET A 139 12.34 4.11 29.44
C MET A 139 12.12 5.35 30.33
N GLN A 140 13.10 6.26 30.41
CA GLN A 140 13.05 7.49 31.19
C GLN A 140 12.71 8.73 30.35
N THR A 141 12.50 8.56 29.05
CA THR A 141 12.16 9.64 28.14
C THR A 141 10.66 9.78 28.00
N THR A 142 10.16 11.01 28.13
CA THR A 142 8.75 11.34 27.94
C THR A 142 8.47 11.56 26.45
N LEU A 143 7.35 11.02 25.97
CA LEU A 143 6.84 11.34 24.63
C LEU A 143 6.38 12.79 24.58
N ASP A 144 6.85 13.52 23.57
CA ASP A 144 6.32 14.84 23.25
C ASP A 144 4.99 14.70 22.50
N ASN A 145 3.90 15.05 23.16
CA ASN A 145 2.54 14.98 22.60
C ASN A 145 2.17 16.22 21.78
N SER A 146 3.13 17.10 21.45
CA SER A 146 2.88 18.21 20.53
C SER A 146 2.54 17.69 19.13
N LEU A 147 1.70 18.43 18.39
CA LEU A 147 1.44 18.12 16.99
C LEU A 147 2.69 18.45 16.16
N VAL A 148 3.17 17.46 15.40
CA VAL A 148 4.33 17.58 14.52
C VAL A 148 4.05 18.62 13.43
N MET A 149 2.82 18.65 12.92
CA MET A 149 2.42 19.48 11.80
C MET A 149 1.55 20.67 12.21
N HIS A 150 1.75 21.21 13.42
CA HIS A 150 0.97 22.36 13.94
C HIS A 150 1.05 23.63 13.08
N ASP A 151 2.07 23.74 12.22
CA ASP A 151 2.30 24.83 11.28
C ASP A 151 1.68 24.60 9.89
N ILE A 152 1.11 23.42 9.64
CA ILE A 152 0.48 23.05 8.37
C ILE A 152 -1.05 23.15 8.51
N PRO A 153 -1.75 23.89 7.63
CA PRO A 153 -3.21 23.99 7.68
C PRO A 153 -3.89 22.62 7.52
N ALA A 154 -4.96 22.38 8.28
CA ALA A 154 -5.69 21.11 8.29
C ALA A 154 -6.21 20.72 6.89
N GLU A 155 -6.65 21.69 6.09
CA GLU A 155 -7.06 21.49 4.71
C GLU A 155 -5.93 21.01 3.79
N THR A 156 -4.69 21.42 4.07
CA THR A 156 -3.50 20.98 3.33
C THR A 156 -3.16 19.53 3.69
N ILE A 157 -3.26 19.18 4.97
CA ILE A 157 -3.08 17.80 5.44
C ILE A 157 -4.12 16.88 4.80
N ALA A 158 -5.40 17.26 4.86
CA ALA A 158 -6.49 16.48 4.27
C ALA A 158 -6.33 16.29 2.76
N ALA A 159 -5.92 17.34 2.04
CA ALA A 159 -5.65 17.27 0.61
C ALA A 159 -4.47 16.34 0.28
N ALA A 160 -3.39 16.36 1.08
CA ALA A 160 -2.25 15.46 0.91
C ALA A 160 -2.66 14.00 1.13
N GLN A 161 -3.39 13.71 2.21
CA GLN A 161 -3.89 12.35 2.51
C GLN A 161 -4.82 11.83 1.41
N ALA A 162 -5.73 12.66 0.89
CA ALA A 162 -6.60 12.27 -0.22
C ALA A 162 -5.82 11.90 -1.49
N LYS A 163 -4.78 12.68 -1.83
CA LYS A 163 -3.90 12.39 -2.96
C LYS A 163 -3.09 11.11 -2.74
N VAL A 164 -2.49 10.93 -1.56
CA VAL A 164 -1.75 9.70 -1.22
C VAL A 164 -2.65 8.47 -1.31
N ALA A 165 -3.86 8.54 -0.75
CA ALA A 165 -4.83 7.46 -0.82
C ALA A 165 -5.21 7.12 -2.27
N ALA A 166 -5.40 8.13 -3.12
CA ALA A 166 -5.66 7.94 -4.54
C ALA A 166 -4.49 7.23 -5.26
N ILE A 167 -3.24 7.64 -4.99
CA ILE A 167 -2.02 7.03 -5.55
C ILE A 167 -1.87 5.58 -5.08
N TYR A 168 -1.99 5.31 -3.78
CA TYR A 168 -1.84 3.96 -3.23
C TYR A 168 -2.95 3.02 -3.72
N GLY A 169 -4.19 3.53 -3.78
CA GLY A 169 -5.31 2.81 -4.40
C GLY A 169 -5.01 2.45 -5.86
N ALA A 170 -4.51 3.41 -6.63
CA ALA A 170 -4.10 3.21 -8.01
C ALA A 170 -2.99 2.16 -8.16
N VAL A 171 -1.95 2.19 -7.32
CA VAL A 171 -0.89 1.18 -7.28
C VAL A 171 -1.48 -0.20 -7.01
N GLY A 172 -2.39 -0.33 -6.04
CA GLY A 172 -3.06 -1.59 -5.74
C GLY A 172 -3.80 -2.14 -6.95
N ARG A 173 -4.54 -1.29 -7.68
CA ARG A 173 -5.24 -1.66 -8.91
C ARG A 173 -4.27 -2.08 -10.02
N ALA A 174 -3.14 -1.39 -10.17
CA ALA A 174 -2.12 -1.73 -11.17
C ALA A 174 -1.43 -3.07 -10.85
N ARG A 175 -1.10 -3.33 -9.58
CA ARG A 175 -0.54 -4.62 -9.13
C ARG A 175 -1.53 -5.76 -9.34
N ASN A 176 -2.81 -5.54 -9.07
CA ASN A 176 -3.87 -6.52 -9.33
C ASN A 176 -3.99 -6.80 -10.83
N LEU A 177 -3.93 -5.77 -11.67
CA LEU A 177 -3.95 -5.92 -13.13
C LEU A 177 -2.77 -6.78 -13.63
N LYS A 178 -1.57 -6.63 -13.05
CA LYS A 178 -0.44 -7.53 -13.36
C LYS A 178 -0.75 -8.98 -12.98
N ALA A 179 -1.26 -9.21 -11.76
CA ALA A 179 -1.57 -10.55 -11.26
C ALA A 179 -2.67 -11.23 -12.08
N GLU A 180 -3.68 -10.48 -12.47
CA GLU A 180 -4.78 -10.85 -13.38
C GLU A 180 -4.24 -11.48 -14.68
N TYR A 181 -3.18 -10.90 -15.25
CA TYR A 181 -2.52 -11.38 -16.48
C TYR A 181 -1.30 -12.28 -16.22
N GLY A 182 -1.18 -12.85 -15.01
CA GLY A 182 -0.10 -13.78 -14.66
C GLY A 182 1.30 -13.17 -14.62
N LEU A 183 1.42 -11.85 -14.58
CA LEU A 183 2.69 -11.13 -14.54
C LEU A 183 3.21 -11.05 -13.10
N ALA A 184 4.48 -11.40 -12.90
CA ALA A 184 5.12 -11.28 -11.60
C ALA A 184 5.15 -9.82 -11.12
N ALA A 185 5.04 -9.61 -9.80
CA ALA A 185 5.00 -8.27 -9.21
C ALA A 185 6.23 -7.40 -9.57
N ASN A 186 7.40 -8.01 -9.75
CA ASN A 186 8.66 -7.34 -10.12
C ASN A 186 8.92 -7.28 -11.64
N ARG A 187 8.04 -7.83 -12.48
CA ARG A 187 8.17 -7.72 -13.95
C ARG A 187 7.92 -6.27 -14.34
N GLY A 188 8.91 -5.62 -14.96
CA GLY A 188 8.75 -4.26 -15.48
C GLY A 188 7.71 -4.24 -16.61
N VAL A 189 6.60 -3.56 -16.36
CA VAL A 189 5.49 -3.38 -17.31
C VAL A 189 5.34 -1.90 -17.63
N LYS A 190 4.95 -1.57 -18.86
CA LYS A 190 4.60 -0.20 -19.23
C LYS A 190 3.19 0.12 -18.71
N PHE A 191 3.05 1.22 -17.99
CA PHE A 191 1.75 1.79 -17.64
C PHE A 191 1.55 3.13 -18.34
N ILE A 192 0.32 3.40 -18.76
CA ILE A 192 -0.09 4.70 -19.28
C ILE A 192 -1.21 5.22 -18.37
N ILE A 193 -1.01 6.40 -17.80
CA ILE A 193 -1.98 7.06 -16.93
C ILE A 193 -2.69 8.14 -17.75
N ASP A 194 -4.00 8.02 -17.87
CA ASP A 194 -4.86 9.05 -18.46
C ASP A 194 -5.63 9.79 -17.35
N PRO A 195 -5.24 11.03 -17.02
CA PRO A 195 -5.83 11.80 -15.93
C PRO A 195 -7.16 12.47 -16.30
N GLU A 196 -7.69 12.30 -17.52
CA GLU A 196 -8.90 13.02 -17.99
C GLU A 196 -10.10 12.83 -17.05
N ALA A 197 -10.23 11.66 -16.41
CA ALA A 197 -11.28 11.34 -15.44
C ALA A 197 -10.79 11.36 -13.98
N SER A 198 -9.67 12.02 -13.66
CA SER A 198 -9.14 12.04 -12.29
C SER A 198 -9.98 12.95 -11.38
N GLU A 199 -10.32 12.42 -10.20
CA GLU A 199 -10.96 13.17 -9.11
C GLU A 199 -9.99 14.13 -8.42
N GLN A 200 -8.69 13.88 -8.54
CA GLN A 200 -7.60 14.64 -7.90
C GLN A 200 -6.89 15.60 -8.87
N GLY A 201 -7.34 15.66 -10.12
CA GLY A 201 -6.64 16.36 -11.20
C GLY A 201 -5.32 15.68 -11.58
N GLN A 202 -4.47 16.40 -12.31
CA GLN A 202 -3.15 15.87 -12.68
C GLN A 202 -2.27 15.76 -11.42
N ILE A 203 -1.88 14.53 -11.08
CA ILE A 203 -0.95 14.24 -9.99
C ILE A 203 0.46 14.04 -10.57
N ASP A 204 1.41 14.85 -10.13
CA ASP A 204 2.82 14.76 -10.53
C ASP A 204 3.60 13.74 -9.68
N GLU A 205 3.09 12.50 -9.62
CA GLU A 205 3.68 11.40 -8.83
C GLU A 205 3.78 10.11 -9.64
N SER A 206 3.87 10.23 -10.96
CA SER A 206 3.96 9.09 -11.89
C SER A 206 5.20 8.22 -11.64
N THR A 207 6.32 8.84 -11.24
CA THR A 207 7.56 8.15 -10.86
C THR A 207 7.39 7.32 -9.60
N VAL A 208 6.74 7.87 -8.56
CA VAL A 208 6.46 7.15 -7.32
C VAL A 208 5.46 6.02 -7.58
N PHE A 209 4.38 6.29 -8.30
CA PHE A 209 3.45 5.27 -8.77
C PHE A 209 4.18 4.14 -9.51
N GLY A 210 5.06 4.47 -10.46
CA GLY A 210 5.80 3.49 -11.24
C GLY A 210 6.67 2.57 -10.38
N ARG A 211 7.41 3.16 -9.43
CA ARG A 211 8.24 2.39 -8.50
C ARG A 211 7.39 1.45 -7.65
N LEU A 212 6.30 1.95 -7.07
CA LEU A 212 5.41 1.16 -6.23
C LEU A 212 4.69 0.06 -7.03
N ALA A 213 4.23 0.36 -8.25
CA ALA A 213 3.55 -0.62 -9.12
C ALA A 213 4.51 -1.67 -9.73
N GLY A 214 5.82 -1.49 -9.58
CA GLY A 214 6.83 -2.32 -10.26
C GLY A 214 6.76 -2.13 -11.78
N ALA A 215 6.57 -0.90 -12.23
CA ALA A 215 6.56 -0.52 -13.63
C ALA A 215 7.98 -0.53 -14.21
N GLY A 216 8.11 -0.86 -15.50
CA GLY A 216 9.33 -0.62 -16.27
C GLY A 216 9.33 0.77 -16.91
N ASP A 217 8.14 1.30 -17.21
CA ASP A 217 7.93 2.62 -17.79
C ASP A 217 6.55 3.15 -17.37
N VAL A 218 6.44 4.46 -17.16
CA VAL A 218 5.16 5.13 -16.89
C VAL A 218 5.08 6.39 -17.74
N THR A 219 4.02 6.49 -18.54
CA THR A 219 3.73 7.69 -19.34
C THR A 219 2.40 8.30 -18.91
N VAL A 220 2.30 9.62 -18.82
CA VAL A 220 1.04 10.32 -18.59
C VAL A 220 0.55 10.89 -19.93
N VAL A 221 -0.64 10.48 -20.37
CA VAL A 221 -1.23 10.90 -21.66
C VAL A 221 -2.72 11.19 -21.46
N THR A 222 -3.10 12.45 -21.60
CA THR A 222 -4.51 12.88 -21.52
C THR A 222 -5.27 12.45 -22.78
N GLY A 223 -6.42 11.79 -22.61
CA GLY A 223 -7.25 11.33 -23.71
C GLY A 223 -6.58 10.22 -24.52
N TYR A 224 -5.91 9.30 -23.83
CA TYR A 224 -5.20 8.19 -24.48
C TYR A 224 -6.21 7.25 -25.15
N ASP A 225 -6.05 7.02 -26.46
CA ASP A 225 -6.78 5.98 -27.19
C ASP A 225 -5.94 4.69 -27.17
N PRO A 226 -6.29 3.70 -26.33
CA PRO A 226 -5.55 2.45 -26.23
C PRO A 226 -5.67 1.53 -27.44
N GLY A 227 -6.59 1.81 -28.37
CA GLY A 227 -7.05 0.80 -29.32
C GLY A 227 -7.80 -0.34 -28.62
N LYS A 228 -7.93 -1.49 -29.29
CA LYS A 228 -8.65 -2.63 -28.73
C LYS A 228 -7.71 -3.50 -27.89
N GLY A 229 -8.22 -3.95 -26.75
CA GLY A 229 -7.60 -5.05 -26.02
C GLY A 229 -6.55 -4.70 -24.98
N VAL A 230 -6.33 -3.42 -24.73
CA VAL A 230 -5.44 -2.99 -23.65
C VAL A 230 -6.17 -3.08 -22.30
N PRO A 231 -5.65 -3.85 -21.34
CA PRO A 231 -6.19 -3.89 -19.99
C PRO A 231 -6.21 -2.50 -19.34
N VAL A 232 -7.32 -2.18 -18.67
CA VAL A 232 -7.53 -0.88 -18.02
C VAL A 232 -8.07 -1.04 -16.61
N ALA A 233 -7.57 -0.20 -15.70
CA ALA A 233 -8.11 -0.02 -14.36
C ALA A 233 -8.60 1.43 -14.17
N LEU A 234 -9.83 1.59 -13.68
CA LEU A 234 -10.37 2.88 -13.25
C LEU A 234 -9.90 3.18 -11.82
N THR A 235 -9.37 4.39 -11.59
CA THR A 235 -8.83 4.82 -10.30
C THR A 235 -9.11 6.30 -10.05
N ALA A 236 -8.93 6.77 -8.81
CA ALA A 236 -9.09 8.18 -8.47
C ALA A 236 -8.06 9.11 -9.16
N ILE A 237 -6.92 8.57 -9.62
CA ILE A 237 -5.91 9.31 -10.38
C ILE A 237 -6.15 9.29 -11.90
N GLY A 238 -7.26 8.67 -12.34
CA GLY A 238 -7.60 8.49 -13.75
C GLY A 238 -7.60 7.03 -14.19
N LYS A 239 -7.57 6.80 -15.51
CA LYS A 239 -7.52 5.46 -16.09
C LYS A 239 -6.06 5.01 -16.20
N ILE A 240 -5.79 3.77 -15.78
CA ILE A 240 -4.47 3.15 -15.86
C ILE A 240 -4.52 2.04 -16.88
N TYR A 241 -3.81 2.22 -17.97
CA TYR A 241 -3.68 1.25 -19.05
C TYR A 241 -2.39 0.47 -18.92
N MET A 242 -2.44 -0.81 -19.27
CA MET A 242 -1.29 -1.71 -19.21
C MET A 242 -1.09 -2.39 -20.57
N PRO A 243 -0.48 -1.71 -21.57
CA PRO A 243 -0.21 -2.32 -22.87
C PRO A 243 0.58 -3.64 -22.71
N LEU A 244 0.09 -4.70 -23.35
CA LEU A 244 0.61 -6.07 -23.22
C LEU A 244 1.66 -6.42 -24.29
N GLU A 245 1.93 -5.50 -25.21
CA GLU A 245 2.84 -5.72 -26.35
C GLU A 245 4.22 -6.17 -25.87
N GLY A 246 4.66 -7.34 -26.37
CA GLY A 246 5.96 -7.93 -26.03
C GLY A 246 6.08 -8.52 -24.61
N LEU A 247 5.01 -8.49 -23.81
CA LEU A 247 5.02 -9.00 -22.43
C LEU A 247 4.45 -10.41 -22.29
N ILE A 248 3.52 -10.79 -23.17
CA ILE A 248 2.86 -12.10 -23.14
C ILE A 248 2.75 -12.69 -24.55
N ASP A 249 2.79 -14.03 -24.64
CA ASP A 249 2.33 -14.73 -25.83
C ASP A 249 0.80 -14.75 -25.81
N VAL A 250 0.20 -13.86 -26.59
CA VAL A 250 -1.26 -13.67 -26.66
C VAL A 250 -1.97 -14.97 -27.05
N ALA A 251 -1.38 -15.81 -27.90
CA ALA A 251 -2.00 -17.05 -28.33
C ALA A 251 -2.00 -18.09 -27.19
N ALA A 252 -0.86 -18.26 -26.51
CA ALA A 252 -0.74 -19.15 -25.36
C ALA A 252 -1.60 -18.69 -24.18
N GLU A 253 -1.66 -17.38 -23.94
CA GLU A 253 -2.43 -16.80 -22.84
C GLU A 253 -3.94 -16.90 -23.09
N ARG A 254 -4.38 -16.67 -24.34
CA ARG A 254 -5.77 -16.92 -24.72
C ARG A 254 -6.16 -18.38 -24.52
N GLU A 255 -5.27 -19.32 -24.88
CA GLU A 255 -5.54 -20.74 -24.65
C GLU A 255 -5.64 -21.07 -23.15
N ARG A 256 -4.73 -20.52 -22.33
CA ARG A 256 -4.75 -20.68 -20.87
C ARG A 256 -6.05 -20.16 -20.26
N LEU A 257 -6.42 -18.92 -20.57
CA LEU A 257 -7.63 -18.29 -20.06
C LEU A 257 -8.89 -18.99 -20.55
N THR A 258 -8.92 -19.47 -21.80
CA THR A 258 -10.05 -20.25 -22.32
C THR A 258 -10.23 -21.56 -21.54
N LYS A 259 -9.12 -22.24 -21.19
CA LYS A 259 -9.16 -23.45 -20.34
C LYS A 259 -9.62 -23.13 -18.92
N GLU A 260 -9.19 -22.01 -18.34
CA GLU A 260 -9.64 -21.56 -17.02
C GLU A 260 -11.12 -21.16 -17.02
N LEU A 261 -11.58 -20.45 -18.06
CA LEU A 261 -12.98 -20.08 -18.25
C LEU A 261 -13.84 -21.33 -18.29
N GLY A 262 -13.47 -22.34 -19.10
CA GLY A 262 -14.21 -23.60 -19.15
C GLY A 262 -14.33 -24.30 -17.79
N LYS A 263 -13.26 -24.30 -16.97
CA LYS A 263 -13.30 -24.84 -15.61
C LYS A 263 -14.21 -24.03 -14.68
N ALA A 264 -14.16 -22.71 -14.75
CA ALA A 264 -15.00 -21.83 -13.95
C ALA A 264 -16.49 -21.96 -14.34
N GLU A 265 -16.79 -22.07 -15.63
CA GLU A 265 -18.13 -22.33 -16.15
C GLU A 265 -18.66 -23.71 -15.73
N ASP A 266 -17.81 -24.74 -15.68
CA ASP A 266 -18.17 -26.07 -15.16
C ASP A 266 -18.53 -26.01 -13.66
N GLU A 267 -17.73 -25.32 -12.84
CA GLU A 267 -18.02 -25.14 -11.42
C GLU A 267 -19.29 -24.31 -11.18
N LEU A 268 -19.47 -23.22 -11.93
CA LEU A 268 -20.69 -22.41 -11.90
C LEU A 268 -21.91 -23.24 -12.28
N ARG A 269 -21.81 -24.10 -13.30
CA ARG A 269 -22.88 -25.04 -13.69
C ARG A 269 -23.22 -26.01 -12.55
N LYS A 270 -22.23 -26.58 -11.86
CA LYS A 270 -22.46 -27.50 -10.72
C LYS A 270 -23.18 -26.79 -9.56
N VAL A 271 -22.76 -25.57 -9.23
CA VAL A 271 -23.39 -24.78 -8.16
C VAL A 271 -24.82 -24.39 -8.55
N ASN A 272 -25.04 -23.93 -9.78
CA ASN A 272 -26.36 -23.61 -10.31
C ASN A 272 -27.29 -24.83 -10.27
N ALA A 273 -26.82 -26.01 -10.67
CA ALA A 273 -27.61 -27.25 -10.64
C ALA A 273 -28.02 -27.67 -9.22
N LYS A 274 -27.17 -27.44 -8.21
CA LYS A 274 -27.51 -27.65 -6.79
C LYS A 274 -28.56 -26.66 -6.32
N LEU A 275 -28.40 -25.37 -6.64
CA LEU A 275 -29.31 -24.30 -6.22
C LEU A 275 -30.65 -24.33 -6.97
N SER A 276 -30.72 -24.90 -8.17
CA SER A 276 -31.98 -25.09 -8.92
C SER A 276 -32.78 -26.31 -8.45
N ASN A 277 -32.19 -27.17 -7.60
CA ASN A 277 -32.89 -28.33 -7.05
C ASN A 277 -33.73 -27.91 -5.84
N GLU A 278 -35.05 -27.83 -6.03
CA GLU A 278 -36.01 -27.44 -4.99
C GLU A 278 -35.90 -28.30 -3.71
N ASN A 279 -35.58 -29.59 -3.83
CA ASN A 279 -35.38 -30.47 -2.68
C ASN A 279 -34.12 -30.11 -1.87
N PHE A 280 -33.09 -29.58 -2.52
CA PHE A 280 -31.89 -29.13 -1.82
C PHE A 280 -32.16 -27.81 -1.09
N VAL A 281 -32.76 -26.84 -1.79
CA VAL A 281 -33.05 -25.51 -1.22
C VAL A 281 -34.05 -25.58 -0.06
N SER A 282 -35.02 -26.49 -0.12
CA SER A 282 -36.05 -26.64 0.93
C SER A 282 -35.62 -27.49 2.13
N ARG A 283 -34.64 -28.40 1.97
CA ARG A 283 -34.24 -29.35 3.03
C ARG A 283 -32.87 -29.09 3.63
N ALA A 284 -31.99 -28.36 2.94
CA ALA A 284 -30.68 -28.00 3.47
C ALA A 284 -30.80 -26.90 4.54
N ALA A 285 -29.84 -26.85 5.46
CA ALA A 285 -29.78 -25.79 6.45
C ALA A 285 -29.58 -24.42 5.77
N PRO A 286 -30.17 -23.32 6.30
CA PRO A 286 -30.07 -21.99 5.70
C PRO A 286 -28.62 -21.53 5.47
N GLU A 287 -27.71 -21.85 6.40
CA GLU A 287 -26.28 -21.51 6.28
C GLU A 287 -25.61 -22.20 5.08
N ILE A 288 -25.94 -23.47 4.82
CA ILE A 288 -25.40 -24.22 3.67
C ILE A 288 -25.92 -23.64 2.35
N VAL A 289 -27.19 -23.22 2.31
CA VAL A 289 -27.76 -22.56 1.13
C VAL A 289 -27.11 -21.20 0.89
N ALA A 290 -26.85 -20.43 1.97
CA ALA A 290 -26.16 -19.15 1.90
C ALA A 290 -24.73 -19.29 1.38
N GLU A 291 -23.95 -20.25 1.89
CA GLU A 291 -22.60 -20.56 1.41
C GLU A 291 -22.61 -20.91 -0.10
N HIS A 292 -23.56 -21.72 -0.55
CA HIS A 292 -23.68 -22.06 -1.97
C HIS A 292 -24.06 -20.86 -2.85
N ARG A 293 -24.89 -19.93 -2.35
CA ARG A 293 -25.21 -18.68 -3.06
C ARG A 293 -24.01 -17.73 -3.12
N GLU A 294 -23.24 -17.63 -2.04
CA GLU A 294 -21.99 -16.86 -2.04
C GLU A 294 -21.01 -17.44 -3.07
N ARG A 295 -20.82 -18.75 -3.05
CA ARG A 295 -19.98 -19.47 -4.02
C ARG A 295 -20.46 -19.30 -5.46
N GLN A 296 -21.78 -19.23 -5.68
CA GLN A 296 -22.36 -18.90 -6.98
C GLN A 296 -21.95 -17.49 -7.43
N GLY A 297 -22.05 -16.50 -6.53
CA GLY A 297 -21.62 -15.13 -6.79
C GLY A 297 -20.14 -15.02 -7.15
N GLN A 298 -19.28 -15.70 -6.38
CA GLN A 298 -17.83 -15.76 -6.62
C GLN A 298 -17.50 -16.35 -8.00
N TRP A 299 -18.10 -17.50 -8.35
CA TRP A 299 -17.86 -18.13 -9.65
C TRP A 299 -18.42 -17.31 -10.81
N LYS A 300 -19.57 -16.67 -10.63
CA LYS A 300 -20.15 -15.78 -11.65
C LYS A 300 -19.22 -14.60 -11.93
N ALA A 301 -18.73 -13.93 -10.89
CA ALA A 301 -17.77 -12.84 -11.01
C ALA A 301 -16.49 -13.32 -11.72
N ARG A 302 -16.00 -14.52 -11.39
CA ARG A 302 -14.80 -15.10 -12.01
C ARG A 302 -15.00 -15.41 -13.51
N VAL A 303 -16.17 -15.91 -13.91
CA VAL A 303 -16.51 -16.17 -15.32
C VAL A 303 -16.57 -14.86 -16.10
N GLU A 304 -17.23 -13.83 -15.55
CA GLU A 304 -17.30 -12.49 -16.18
C GLU A 304 -15.91 -11.86 -16.33
N GLU A 305 -15.07 -11.97 -15.31
CA GLU A 305 -13.69 -11.49 -15.31
C GLU A 305 -12.84 -12.18 -16.40
N LEU A 306 -12.84 -13.52 -16.44
CA LEU A 306 -12.09 -14.31 -17.42
C LEU A 306 -12.58 -14.05 -18.86
N GLY A 307 -13.90 -13.89 -19.05
CA GLY A 307 -14.48 -13.52 -20.34
C GLY A 307 -13.96 -12.18 -20.83
N ARG A 308 -14.00 -11.15 -19.98
CA ARG A 308 -13.46 -9.82 -20.28
C ARG A 308 -11.97 -9.86 -20.64
N MET A 309 -11.18 -10.68 -19.93
CA MET A 309 -9.75 -10.84 -20.23
C MET A 309 -9.52 -11.44 -21.62
N ILE A 310 -10.28 -12.47 -22.00
CA ILE A 310 -10.18 -13.10 -23.31
C ILE A 310 -10.58 -12.14 -24.42
N GLU A 311 -11.67 -11.39 -24.23
CA GLU A 311 -12.10 -10.33 -25.17
C GLU A 311 -11.01 -9.28 -25.35
N ASN A 312 -10.36 -8.87 -24.25
CA ASN A 312 -9.25 -7.93 -24.32
C ASN A 312 -8.05 -8.52 -25.11
N LEU A 313 -7.76 -9.80 -25.02
CA LEU A 313 -6.67 -10.40 -25.81
C LEU A 313 -7.01 -10.53 -27.32
N GLY A 314 -8.28 -10.43 -27.72
CA GLY A 314 -8.74 -10.58 -29.11
C GLY A 314 -8.70 -9.30 -29.95
N GLY A 315 -8.20 -8.20 -29.41
CA GLY A 315 -8.21 -6.87 -30.05
C GLY A 315 -7.06 -6.55 -31.00
N ALA A 316 -6.13 -7.48 -31.24
CA ALA A 316 -4.97 -7.29 -32.11
C ALA A 316 -5.30 -7.31 -33.61
#